data_AF-A0A316AI56-F1
#
_entry.id   AF-A0A316AI56-F1
#
_cell.length_a   1.000
_cell.length_b   1.000
_cell.length_c   1.000
_cell.angle_alpha   90.00
_cell.angle_beta   90.00
_cell.angle_gamma   90.00
#
_symmetry.space_group_name_H-M   'P 1'
#
loop_
_entity.id
_entity.type
_entity.pdbx_description
1 polymer ?
#
loop_
_entity_poly.entity_id
_entity_poly.type
_entity_poly.pdbx_seq_one_letter_code
_entity_poly.pdbx_strand_id
1 'polypeptide(L)'
;MTGLFAACKRTTTNGPQLQFEGEDTKSGIVTVNVAASGEEDKTWTAGVNILEHIASRRAFEQLLFLGVPNSVNYRVPLTPSMERSTDKNEFLKNFFTSREYRRFITDIHQTSSQRVANNYRQNIRFSVSINAVAFRKYLEQNGEIRAFGY
;
A
#
# COMPACT_ATOMS: atom_id res chain seq x y z
N MET A 1 -40.49 -21.04 5.58
CA MET A 1 -39.19 -20.88 4.88
C MET A 1 -38.75 -19.43 5.04
N THR A 2 -37.91 -19.14 6.04
CA THR A 2 -37.42 -17.80 6.35
C THR A 2 -36.00 -17.67 5.82
N GLY A 3 -35.83 -16.92 4.73
CA GLY A 3 -34.53 -16.63 4.14
C GLY A 3 -33.80 -15.58 4.98
N LEU A 4 -32.63 -15.94 5.52
CA LEU A 4 -31.67 -14.99 6.07
C LEU A 4 -31.11 -14.13 4.92
N PHE A 5 -31.50 -12.86 4.87
CA PHE A 5 -30.77 -11.88 4.08
C PHE A 5 -29.42 -11.63 4.76
N ALA A 6 -28.35 -12.13 4.14
CA ALA A 6 -26.98 -11.80 4.51
C ALA A 6 -26.81 -10.28 4.41
N ALA A 7 -26.61 -9.63 5.56
CA ALA A 7 -26.29 -8.21 5.64
C ALA A 7 -24.95 -7.97 4.94
N CYS A 8 -25.01 -7.56 3.67
CA CYS A 8 -23.86 -7.10 2.93
C CYS A 8 -23.37 -5.81 3.61
N LYS A 9 -22.31 -5.90 4.43
CA LYS A 9 -21.62 -4.73 5.00
C LYS A 9 -21.08 -3.90 3.83
N ARG A 10 -21.84 -2.87 3.43
CA ARG A 10 -21.33 -1.81 2.55
C ARG A 10 -20.20 -1.10 3.28
N THR A 11 -18.96 -1.35 2.86
CA THR A 11 -17.82 -0.54 3.24
C THR A 11 -17.97 0.80 2.52
N THR A 12 -18.37 1.83 3.24
CA THR A 12 -18.40 3.21 2.75
C THR A 12 -16.97 3.63 2.39
N THR A 13 -16.62 3.60 1.11
CA THR A 13 -15.34 4.16 0.62
C THR A 13 -15.49 5.66 0.45
N ASN A 14 -15.19 6.40 1.52
CA ASN A 14 -15.04 7.86 1.46
C ASN A 14 -13.75 8.21 0.69
N GLY A 15 -13.91 8.48 -0.61
CA GLY A 15 -12.85 8.93 -1.52
C GLY A 15 -11.98 7.81 -2.12
N PRO A 16 -11.13 8.13 -3.10
CA PRO A 16 -10.17 7.18 -3.64
C PRO A 16 -9.30 6.65 -2.49
N GLN A 17 -9.22 5.32 -2.33
CA GLN A 17 -8.40 4.67 -1.29
C GLN A 17 -6.91 4.99 -1.44
N LEU A 18 -6.51 5.42 -2.64
CA LEU A 18 -5.13 5.71 -3.00
C LEU A 18 -5.10 6.85 -4.03
N GLN A 19 -4.25 7.85 -3.82
CA GLN A 19 -4.10 9.04 -4.67
C GLN A 19 -2.62 9.31 -4.92
N PHE A 20 -2.23 9.50 -6.18
CA PHE A 20 -0.88 9.93 -6.52
C PHE A 20 -0.64 11.36 -6.03
N GLU A 21 0.49 11.59 -5.36
CA GLU A 21 0.87 12.91 -4.85
C GLU A 21 2.01 13.52 -5.67
N GLY A 22 3.02 12.72 -6.01
CA GLY A 22 4.15 13.19 -6.79
C GLY A 22 5.16 12.10 -7.13
N GLU A 23 6.03 12.40 -8.09
CA GLU A 23 7.17 11.57 -8.46
C GLU A 23 8.37 12.47 -8.70
N ASP A 24 9.48 12.18 -8.03
CA ASP A 24 10.77 12.76 -8.38
C ASP A 24 11.45 11.85 -9.40
N THR A 25 11.43 12.29 -10.66
CA THR A 25 11.98 11.54 -11.79
C THR A 25 13.50 11.39 -11.74
N LYS A 26 14.22 12.20 -10.94
CA LYS A 26 15.69 12.10 -10.83
C LYS A 26 16.10 11.06 -9.80
N SER A 27 15.43 11.03 -8.64
CA SER A 27 15.72 10.09 -7.57
C SER A 27 14.91 8.79 -7.67
N GLY A 28 13.85 8.77 -8.48
CA GLY A 28 12.96 7.63 -8.63
C GLY A 28 12.04 7.40 -7.43
N ILE A 29 11.83 8.46 -6.63
CA ILE A 29 10.92 8.43 -5.48
C ILE A 29 9.50 8.67 -5.97
N VAL A 30 8.58 7.80 -5.57
CA VAL A 30 7.16 7.90 -5.85
C VAL A 30 6.42 8.12 -4.54
N THR A 31 5.62 9.18 -4.48
CA THR A 31 4.81 9.53 -3.31
C THR A 31 3.35 9.29 -3.59
N VAL A 32 2.71 8.50 -2.73
CA VAL A 32 1.29 8.17 -2.81
C VAL A 32 0.60 8.42 -1.49
N ASN A 33 -0.59 9.02 -1.56
CA ASN A 33 -1.51 9.14 -0.45
C ASN A 33 -2.36 7.89 -0.37
N VAL A 34 -2.37 7.23 0.79
CA VAL A 34 -3.08 5.97 1.01
C VAL A 34 -3.95 6.07 2.25
N ALA A 35 -5.21 5.68 2.12
CA ALA A 35 -6.08 5.52 3.27
C ALA A 35 -5.80 4.16 3.95
N ALA A 36 -5.56 4.18 5.26
CA ALA A 36 -5.52 3.00 6.11
C ALA A 36 -6.64 3.09 7.15
N SER A 37 -7.44 2.03 7.19
CA SER A 37 -8.55 1.90 8.13
C SER A 37 -8.29 0.69 9.02
N GLY A 38 -8.40 0.87 10.33
CA GLY A 38 -8.18 -0.19 11.32
C GLY A 38 -9.01 0.04 12.57
N GLU A 39 -9.15 -1.04 13.34
CA GLU A 39 -9.71 -1.01 14.68
C GLU A 39 -8.59 -0.66 15.66
N GLU A 40 -8.89 0.24 16.61
CA GLU A 40 -7.92 0.70 17.60
C GLU A 40 -7.45 -0.48 18.46
N ASP A 41 -6.15 -0.80 18.41
CA ASP A 41 -5.51 -1.56 19.49
C ASP A 41 -5.28 -0.60 20.66
N LYS A 42 -5.40 -1.08 21.91
CA LYS A 42 -5.63 -0.25 23.13
C LYS A 42 -4.60 0.85 23.44
N THR A 43 -3.54 1.00 22.65
CA THR A 43 -2.56 2.08 22.75
C THR A 43 -2.40 2.82 21.42
N TRP A 44 -2.45 4.16 21.48
CA TRP A 44 -2.34 5.05 20.31
C TRP A 44 -1.13 4.72 19.42
N THR A 45 0.04 4.47 20.04
CA THR A 45 1.29 4.16 19.34
C THR A 45 1.26 2.80 18.62
N ALA A 46 0.64 1.77 19.20
CA ALA A 46 0.52 0.46 18.55
C ALA A 46 -0.46 0.53 17.37
N GLY A 47 -1.57 1.26 17.53
CA GLY A 47 -2.55 1.50 16.47
C GLY A 47 -1.94 2.21 15.26
N VAL A 48 -1.16 3.28 15.48
CA VAL A 48 -0.50 4.02 14.39
C VAL A 48 0.50 3.14 13.64
N ASN A 49 1.32 2.33 14.34
CA ASN A 49 2.27 1.41 13.71
C ASN A 49 1.59 0.36 12.82
N ILE A 50 0.42 -0.14 13.22
CA ILE A 50 -0.36 -1.11 12.43
C ILE A 50 -0.95 -0.43 11.19
N LEU A 51 -1.49 0.78 11.34
CA LEU A 51 -2.05 1.54 10.22
C LEU A 51 -0.98 1.97 9.22
N GLU A 52 0.20 2.36 9.67
CA GLU A 52 1.37 2.62 8.80
C GLU A 52 1.77 1.37 8.02
N HIS A 53 1.77 0.19 8.66
CA HIS A 53 2.04 -1.07 7.97
C HIS A 53 1.01 -1.35 6.87
N ILE A 54 -0.28 -1.17 7.16
CA ILE A 54 -1.36 -1.34 6.19
C ILE A 54 -1.24 -0.34 5.04
N ALA A 55 -0.98 0.94 5.34
CA ALA A 55 -0.81 1.99 4.33
C ALA A 55 0.39 1.70 3.43
N SER A 56 1.52 1.33 4.03
CA SER A 56 2.74 0.96 3.31
C SER A 56 2.49 -0.22 2.38
N ARG A 57 1.90 -1.31 2.90
CA ARG A 57 1.60 -2.50 2.09
C ARG A 57 0.74 -2.16 0.88
N ARG A 58 -0.33 -1.37 1.07
CA ARG A 58 -1.19 -0.90 -0.02
C ARG A 58 -0.44 -0.05 -1.05
N ALA A 59 0.46 0.82 -0.61
CA ALA A 59 1.30 1.61 -1.51
C ALA A 59 2.20 0.72 -2.40
N PHE A 60 2.84 -0.30 -1.82
CA PHE A 60 3.64 -1.26 -2.57
C PHE A 60 2.78 -2.15 -3.48
N GLU A 61 1.61 -2.61 -3.03
CA GLU A 61 0.67 -3.38 -3.85
C GLU A 61 0.19 -2.60 -5.07
N GLN A 62 -0.04 -1.28 -4.91
CA GLN A 62 -0.35 -0.40 -6.02
C GLN A 62 0.78 -0.39 -7.06
N LEU A 63 2.02 -0.18 -6.62
CA LEU A 63 3.19 -0.21 -7.52
C LEU A 63 3.37 -1.57 -8.20
N LEU A 64 3.15 -2.67 -7.46
CA LEU A 64 3.35 -4.03 -7.95
C LEU A 64 2.30 -4.44 -8.99
N PHE A 65 1.01 -4.23 -8.68
CA PHE A 65 -0.09 -4.90 -9.39
C PHE A 65 -0.99 -3.98 -10.22
N LEU A 66 -1.00 -2.68 -9.91
CA LEU A 66 -1.89 -1.72 -10.56
C LEU A 66 -1.14 -0.64 -11.35
N GLY A 67 0.10 -0.34 -10.97
CA GLY A 67 0.81 0.86 -11.40
C GLY A 67 0.28 2.10 -10.70
N VAL A 68 1.00 3.21 -10.81
CA VAL A 68 0.63 4.50 -10.21
C VAL A 68 0.07 5.41 -11.30
N PRO A 69 -1.23 5.72 -11.27
CA PRO A 69 -1.82 6.65 -12.23
C PRO A 69 -1.09 8.00 -12.18
N ASN A 70 -0.84 8.58 -13.36
CA ASN A 70 -0.13 9.86 -13.54
C ASN A 70 1.36 9.85 -13.18
N SER A 71 1.93 8.73 -12.76
CA SER A 71 3.39 8.54 -12.74
C SER A 71 3.93 8.46 -14.17
N VAL A 72 5.14 8.96 -14.38
CA VAL A 72 5.83 8.85 -15.67
C VAL A 72 6.48 7.48 -15.81
N ASN A 73 7.22 7.03 -14.79
CA ASN A 73 8.00 5.78 -14.88
C ASN A 73 7.27 4.55 -14.34
N TYR A 74 6.26 4.75 -13.47
CA TYR A 74 5.56 3.68 -12.76
C TYR A 74 4.08 3.63 -13.10
N ARG A 75 3.69 4.17 -14.27
CA ARG A 75 2.30 4.12 -14.76
C ARG A 75 1.77 2.70 -14.90
N VAL A 76 2.65 1.76 -15.26
CA VAL A 76 2.35 0.34 -15.47
C VAL A 76 2.82 -0.44 -14.23
N PRO A 77 2.11 -1.49 -13.82
CA PRO A 77 2.55 -2.34 -12.72
C PRO A 77 3.95 -2.92 -12.95
N LEU A 78 4.72 -3.06 -11.86
CA LEU A 78 6.03 -3.71 -11.89
C LEU A 78 5.93 -5.22 -12.21
N THR A 79 4.82 -5.85 -11.82
CA THR A 79 4.58 -7.28 -12.09
C THR A 79 3.61 -7.44 -13.26
N PRO A 80 3.92 -8.30 -14.24
CA PRO A 80 3.00 -8.62 -15.33
C PRO A 80 1.96 -9.69 -14.94
N SER A 81 2.07 -10.29 -13.75
CA SER A 81 1.20 -11.40 -13.33
C SER A 81 -0.22 -10.95 -13.05
N MET A 82 -1.19 -11.75 -13.52
CA MET A 82 -2.63 -11.52 -13.29
C MET A 82 -3.03 -11.82 -11.83
N GLU A 83 -2.20 -12.53 -11.07
CA GLU A 83 -2.43 -12.78 -9.66
C GLU A 83 -2.10 -11.55 -8.81
N ARG A 84 -3.12 -10.72 -8.57
CA ARG A 84 -3.04 -9.50 -7.75
C ARG A 84 -3.07 -9.82 -6.24
N SER A 85 -2.14 -10.64 -5.77
CA SER A 85 -2.06 -10.94 -4.34
C SER A 85 -0.63 -11.22 -3.90
N THR A 86 -0.19 -10.46 -2.89
CA THR A 86 1.07 -10.70 -2.19
C THR A 86 1.06 -12.01 -1.41
N ASP A 87 -0.11 -12.55 -1.06
CA ASP A 87 -0.23 -13.73 -0.19
C ASP A 87 -0.03 -15.05 -0.94
N LYS A 88 -0.14 -15.01 -2.27
CA LYS A 88 0.10 -16.17 -3.16
C LYS A 88 1.56 -16.33 -3.57
N ASN A 89 2.36 -15.27 -3.40
CA ASN A 89 3.78 -15.28 -3.68
C ASN A 89 4.53 -15.34 -2.34
N GLU A 90 5.25 -16.45 -2.09
CA GLU A 90 5.94 -16.67 -0.82
C GLU A 90 7.00 -15.60 -0.53
N PHE A 91 7.72 -15.15 -1.56
CA PHE A 91 8.70 -14.08 -1.44
C PHE A 91 8.02 -12.77 -1.00
N LEU A 92 6.96 -12.33 -1.68
CA LEU A 92 6.24 -11.10 -1.33
C LEU A 92 5.59 -11.21 0.05
N LYS A 93 5.03 -12.37 0.39
CA LYS A 93 4.47 -12.64 1.72
C LYS A 93 5.53 -12.47 2.80
N ASN A 94 6.72 -13.03 2.61
CA ASN A 94 7.83 -12.90 3.55
C ASN A 94 8.30 -11.45 3.64
N PHE A 95 8.44 -10.77 2.50
CA PHE A 95 8.83 -9.37 2.41
C PHE A 95 7.91 -8.41 3.22
N PHE A 96 6.60 -8.63 3.19
CA PHE A 96 5.66 -7.84 3.99
C PHE A 96 5.61 -8.27 5.46
N THR A 97 5.70 -9.57 5.74
CA THR A 97 5.65 -10.11 7.11
C THR A 97 6.90 -9.74 7.91
N SER A 98 8.08 -9.81 7.30
CA SER A 98 9.36 -9.41 7.90
C SER A 98 9.55 -7.90 8.00
N ARG A 99 8.65 -7.12 7.38
CA ARG A 99 8.73 -5.66 7.23
C ARG A 99 9.95 -5.16 6.48
N GLU A 100 10.53 -5.98 5.61
CA GLU A 100 11.66 -5.58 4.76
C GLU A 100 11.33 -4.38 3.86
N TYR A 101 10.06 -4.19 3.50
CA TYR A 101 9.60 -3.04 2.72
C TYR A 101 9.99 -1.69 3.31
N ARG A 102 10.22 -1.60 4.63
CA ARG A 102 10.61 -0.36 5.32
C ARG A 102 11.90 0.25 4.77
N ARG A 103 12.84 -0.56 4.27
CA ARG A 103 14.11 -0.04 3.72
C ARG A 103 13.92 0.76 2.44
N PHE A 104 12.78 0.62 1.77
CA PHE A 104 12.45 1.34 0.54
C PHE A 104 11.54 2.53 0.78
N ILE A 105 11.05 2.73 2.01
CA ILE A 105 10.28 3.92 2.38
C ILE A 105 11.28 5.02 2.71
N THR A 106 11.19 6.14 2.00
CA THR A 106 12.01 7.32 2.27
C THR A 106 11.35 8.27 3.25
N ASP A 107 10.01 8.33 3.22
CA ASP A 107 9.22 9.11 4.16
C ASP A 107 7.82 8.50 4.32
N ILE A 108 7.28 8.59 5.53
CA ILE A 108 5.90 8.26 5.83
C ILE A 108 5.38 9.19 6.92
N HIS A 109 4.27 9.87 6.64
CA HIS A 109 3.64 10.73 7.63
C HIS A 109 2.13 10.75 7.45
N GLN A 110 1.42 10.99 8.55
CA GLN A 110 -0.02 11.10 8.55
C GLN A 110 -0.46 12.44 7.92
N THR A 111 -1.32 12.38 6.91
CA THR A 111 -1.87 13.58 6.24
C THR A 111 -3.26 13.95 6.75
N SER A 112 -4.01 13.01 7.33
CA SER A 112 -5.27 13.30 8.02
C SER A 112 -5.69 12.16 8.94
N SER A 113 -6.42 12.47 10.00
CA SER A 113 -7.15 11.48 10.80
C SER A 113 -8.63 11.83 10.83
N GLN A 114 -9.47 10.83 10.53
CA GLN A 114 -10.90 10.90 10.78
C GLN A 114 -11.28 9.80 11.76
N ARG A 115 -11.76 10.19 12.95
CA ARG A 115 -12.32 9.27 13.93
C ARG A 115 -13.80 9.05 13.62
N VAL A 116 -14.19 7.82 13.32
CA VAL A 116 -15.63 7.50 13.18
C VAL A 116 -16.19 7.31 14.58
N ALA A 117 -16.98 8.29 15.04
CA ALA A 117 -17.46 8.43 16.42
C ALA A 117 -18.16 7.21 17.01
N ASN A 118 -18.74 6.32 16.19
CA ASN A 118 -19.57 5.21 16.66
C ASN A 118 -18.87 3.84 16.80
N ASN A 119 -17.62 3.65 16.34
CA ASN A 119 -17.06 2.29 16.21
C ASN A 119 -15.58 2.14 16.59
N TYR A 120 -14.95 3.13 17.24
CA TYR A 120 -13.49 3.11 17.52
C TYR A 120 -12.60 2.86 16.27
N ARG A 121 -13.18 2.99 15.08
CA ARG A 121 -12.47 2.82 13.82
C ARG A 121 -11.90 4.16 13.41
N GLN A 122 -10.58 4.17 13.29
CA GLN A 122 -9.86 5.32 12.77
C GLN A 122 -9.62 5.09 11.28
N ASN A 123 -9.98 6.08 10.46
CA ASN A 123 -9.56 6.15 9.08
C ASN A 123 -8.48 7.23 9.00
N ILE A 124 -7.23 6.80 8.83
CA ILE A 124 -6.08 7.68 8.77
C ILE A 124 -5.54 7.63 7.35
N ARG A 125 -5.23 8.79 6.78
CA ARG A 125 -4.49 8.85 5.51
C ARG A 125 -3.02 9.08 5.80
N PHE A 126 -2.18 8.37 5.06
CA PHE A 126 -0.74 8.50 5.10
C PHE A 126 -0.25 8.91 3.73
N SER A 127 0.69 9.85 3.68
CA SER A 127 1.55 10.02 2.53
C SER A 127 2.74 9.07 2.69
N VAL A 128 2.97 8.23 1.69
CA VAL A 128 4.05 7.23 1.67
C VAL A 128 4.93 7.51 0.47
N SER A 129 6.19 7.85 0.73
CA SER A 129 7.22 8.05 -0.28
C SER A 129 8.10 6.80 -0.37
N ILE A 130 8.19 6.23 -1.58
CA ILE A 130 8.88 4.97 -1.85
C ILE A 130 9.99 5.22 -2.86
N ASN A 131 11.20 4.76 -2.57
CA ASN A 131 12.27 4.65 -3.56
C ASN A 131 11.95 3.48 -4.51
N ALA A 132 11.16 3.76 -5.53
CA ALA A 132 10.64 2.76 -6.44
C ALA A 132 11.74 2.19 -7.37
N VAL A 133 12.83 2.93 -7.61
CA VAL A 133 13.99 2.44 -8.37
C VAL A 133 14.73 1.36 -7.59
N ALA A 134 15.05 1.62 -6.32
CA ALA A 134 15.71 0.65 -5.46
C ALA A 134 14.84 -0.60 -5.24
N PHE A 135 13.53 -0.40 -5.04
CA PHE A 135 12.59 -1.50 -4.89
C PHE A 135 12.51 -2.36 -6.15
N ARG A 136 12.41 -1.74 -7.34
CA ARG A 136 12.42 -2.46 -8.62
C ARG A 136 13.68 -3.30 -8.79
N LYS A 137 14.86 -2.71 -8.55
CA LYS A 137 16.14 -3.44 -8.64
C LYS A 137 16.20 -4.62 -7.67
N TYR A 138 15.66 -4.46 -6.47
CA TYR A 138 15.57 -5.55 -5.51
C TYR A 138 14.69 -6.69 -6.02
N LEU A 139 13.53 -6.41 -6.62
CA LEU A 139 12.70 -7.43 -7.23
C LEU A 139 13.40 -8.13 -8.41
N GLU A 140 14.12 -7.37 -9.24
CA GLU A 140 14.90 -7.92 -10.36
C GLU A 140 16.00 -8.87 -9.86
N GLN A 141 16.73 -8.48 -8.81
CA GLN A 141 17.79 -9.30 -8.21
C GLN A 141 17.27 -10.59 -7.57
N ASN A 142 16.03 -10.59 -7.07
CA ASN A 142 15.39 -11.78 -6.49
C ASN A 142 14.59 -12.59 -7.53
N GLY A 143 14.61 -12.20 -8.81
CA GLY A 143 13.94 -12.93 -9.89
C GLY A 143 12.41 -12.77 -9.93
N GLU A 144 11.85 -11.86 -9.13
CA GLU A 144 10.40 -11.63 -9.03
C GLU A 144 9.84 -10.88 -10.25
N ILE A 145 10.66 -10.03 -10.86
CA ILE A 145 10.33 -9.34 -12.10
C ILE A 145 11.52 -9.44 -13.06
N ARG A 146 11.22 -9.40 -14.36
CA ARG A 146 12.28 -9.42 -15.38
C ARG A 146 12.99 -8.07 -15.39
N ALA A 147 14.32 -8.11 -15.40
CA ALA A 147 15.12 -6.95 -15.72
C ALA A 147 14.76 -6.46 -17.13
N PHE A 148 14.47 -5.17 -17.26
CA PHE A 148 14.31 -4.58 -18.58
C PHE A 148 15.71 -4.17 -19.08
N GLY A 149 16.28 -5.02 -19.94
CA GLY A 149 17.51 -4.75 -20.70
C GLY A 149 18.82 -5.07 -19.97
N TYR A 150 19.41 -6.22 -20.31
CA TYR A 150 20.55 -6.28 -21.24
C TYR A 150 20.27 -7.34 -22.31
#